data_AF-A0A534NME0-F1
#
_entry.id   AF-A0A534NME0-F1
#
_cell.length_a   1.000
_cell.length_b   1.000
_cell.length_c   1.000
_cell.angle_alpha   90.00
_cell.angle_beta   90.00
_cell.angle_gamma   90.00
#
_symmetry.space_group_name_H-M   'P 1'
#
loop_
_entity.id
_entity.type
_entity.pdbx_description
1 polymer ?
#
loop_
_entity_poly.entity_id
_entity_poly.type
_entity_poly.pdbx_seq_one_letter_code
_entity_poly.pdbx_strand_id
1 'polypeptide(L)'
;MDPWRIFVHLDDANGTGGRIHAEHDPAQGRYPTEAWRPGDLIADAVNFVPERFPLRLYLGFYSQGETRLHLDSPGRGKDDGAHRLFVAALPVQQ
;
A
#
# COMPACT_ATOMS: atom_id res chain seq x y z
N MET A 1 21.32 -0.66 5.09
CA MET A 1 20.22 -0.49 4.12
C MET A 1 19.28 0.51 4.73
N ASP A 2 18.71 1.41 3.96
CA ASP A 2 17.67 2.29 4.48
C ASP A 2 16.39 1.49 4.77
N PRO A 3 15.66 1.83 5.83
CA PRO A 3 14.42 1.16 6.16
C PRO A 3 13.40 1.39 5.04
N TRP A 4 12.70 0.32 4.66
CA TRP A 4 11.53 0.44 3.80
C TRP A 4 10.34 0.95 4.62
N ARG A 5 9.64 1.95 4.07
CA ARG A 5 8.41 2.52 4.60
C ARG A 5 7.23 2.10 3.74
N ILE A 6 6.02 2.16 4.28
CA ILE A 6 4.81 1.75 3.57
C ILE A 6 4.19 2.98 2.91
N PHE A 7 3.75 2.82 1.67
CA PHE A 7 2.77 3.72 1.07
C PHE A 7 1.50 2.96 0.74
N VAL A 8 0.38 3.67 0.84
CA VAL A 8 -0.95 3.19 0.55
C VAL A 8 -1.63 4.19 -0.37
N HIS A 9 -2.23 3.68 -1.44
CA HIS A 9 -2.97 4.47 -2.40
C HIS A 9 -4.39 3.94 -2.53
N LEU A 10 -5.36 4.83 -2.37
CA LEU A 10 -6.76 4.60 -2.67
C LEU A 10 -7.08 5.41 -3.92
N ASP A 11 -7.06 4.73 -5.06
CA ASP A 11 -7.30 5.36 -6.36
C ASP A 11 -8.77 5.25 -6.72
N ASP A 12 -9.36 6.30 -7.28
CA ASP A 12 -10.72 6.24 -7.83
C ASP A 12 -10.84 5.13 -8.87
N ALA A 13 -11.73 4.17 -8.62
CA ALA A 13 -11.93 3.03 -9.50
C ALA A 13 -12.62 3.41 -10.82
N ASN A 14 -13.24 4.60 -10.90
CA ASN A 14 -13.86 5.13 -12.12
C ASN A 14 -12.85 5.80 -13.07
N GLY A 15 -11.61 6.02 -12.63
CA GLY A 15 -10.56 6.61 -13.46
C GLY A 15 -10.66 8.12 -13.64
N THR A 16 -11.34 8.84 -12.73
CA THR A 16 -11.40 10.32 -12.74
C THR A 16 -10.11 10.97 -12.24
N GLY A 17 -9.18 10.19 -11.70
CA GLY A 17 -7.88 10.65 -11.20
C GLY A 17 -7.86 11.02 -9.71
N GLY A 18 -8.97 10.87 -8.99
CA GLY A 18 -9.00 11.02 -7.53
C GLY A 18 -8.09 10.01 -6.84
N ARG A 19 -7.34 10.48 -5.82
CA ARG A 19 -6.45 9.65 -5.01
C ARG A 19 -6.41 10.13 -3.56
N ILE A 20 -6.53 9.19 -2.63
CA ILE A 20 -6.07 9.36 -1.24
C ILE A 20 -4.76 8.60 -1.10
N HIS A 21 -3.75 9.22 -0.50
CA HIS A 21 -2.46 8.58 -0.24
C HIS A 21 -2.11 8.67 1.25
N ALA A 22 -1.46 7.63 1.76
CA ALA A 22 -0.91 7.60 3.09
C ALA A 22 0.49 6.99 3.04
N GLU A 23 1.40 7.55 3.83
CA GLU A 23 2.77 7.09 3.96
C GLU A 23 3.12 7.04 5.44
N HIS A 24 3.67 5.92 5.89
CA HIS A 24 3.99 5.74 7.30
C HIS A 24 4.99 4.62 7.53
N ASP A 25 5.54 4.60 8.74
CA ASP A 25 6.37 3.49 9.21
C ASP A 25 5.49 2.30 9.59
N PRO A 26 5.90 1.07 9.24
CA PRO A 26 5.09 -0.13 9.47
C PRO A 26 4.69 -0.30 10.94
N ALA A 27 3.51 -0.88 11.14
CA ALA A 27 2.95 -1.14 12.47
C ALA A 27 2.96 0.13 13.36
N GLN A 28 2.67 1.29 12.76
CA GLN A 28 2.68 2.60 13.43
C GLN A 28 4.05 2.92 14.08
N GLY A 29 5.14 2.55 13.40
CA GLY A 29 6.52 2.77 13.86
C GLY A 29 7.00 1.82 14.96
N ARG A 30 6.20 0.84 15.38
CA ARG A 30 6.56 -0.09 16.48
C ARG A 30 7.43 -1.26 16.02
N TYR A 31 7.42 -1.58 14.73
CA TYR A 31 8.16 -2.72 14.19
C TYR A 31 8.71 -2.43 12.79
N PRO A 32 9.91 -1.82 12.70
CA PRO A 32 10.50 -1.40 11.43
C PRO A 32 10.80 -2.60 10.51
N THR A 33 10.80 -2.37 9.20
CA THR A 33 11.00 -3.43 8.18
C THR A 33 12.33 -4.16 8.31
N GLU A 34 13.37 -3.51 8.84
CA GLU A 34 14.69 -4.11 9.08
C GLU A 34 14.65 -5.23 10.14
N ALA A 35 13.67 -5.22 11.04
CA ALA A 35 13.51 -6.22 12.08
C ALA A 35 12.70 -7.44 11.61
N TRP A 36 12.03 -7.33 10.46
CA TRP A 36 11.14 -8.37 9.96
C TRP A 36 11.90 -9.65 9.63
N ARG A 37 11.24 -10.78 9.86
CA ARG A 37 11.75 -12.12 9.54
C ARG A 37 10.77 -12.84 8.62
N PRO A 38 11.25 -13.77 7.78
CA PRO A 38 10.37 -14.63 6.99
C PRO A 38 9.34 -15.34 7.88
N GLY A 39 8.06 -15.20 7.54
CA GLY A 39 6.95 -15.77 8.30
C GLY A 39 6.31 -14.83 9.33
N ASP A 40 6.89 -13.65 9.57
CA ASP A 40 6.25 -12.64 10.42
C ASP A 40 4.90 -12.22 9.84
N LEU A 41 3.90 -12.09 10.71
CA LEU A 41 2.59 -11.51 10.40
C LEU A 41 2.51 -10.13 11.06
N ILE A 42 2.55 -9.09 10.24
CA ILE A 42 2.56 -7.70 10.70
C ILE A 42 1.17 -7.10 10.51
N ALA A 43 0.53 -6.71 11.60
CA ALA A 43 -0.72 -5.95 11.56
C ALA A 43 -0.41 -4.46 11.42
N ASP A 44 -1.03 -3.81 10.43
CA ASP A 44 -0.87 -2.39 10.19
C ASP A 44 -2.20 -1.76 9.78
N ALA A 45 -2.48 -0.58 10.34
CA ALA A 45 -3.77 0.07 10.23
C ALA A 45 -3.66 1.36 9.41
N VAL A 46 -4.57 1.51 8.45
CA VAL A 46 -4.71 2.72 7.64
C VAL A 46 -6.12 3.23 7.81
N ASN A 47 -6.25 4.47 8.27
CA ASN A 47 -7.54 5.14 8.43
C ASN A 47 -7.72 6.15 7.31
N PHE A 48 -8.90 6.18 6.70
CA PHE A 48 -9.25 7.13 5.65
C PHE A 48 -10.73 7.49 5.74
N VAL A 49 -11.10 8.63 5.15
CA VAL A 49 -12.51 9.02 5.03
C VAL A 49 -13.10 8.31 3.82
N PRO A 50 -14.21 7.56 3.96
CA PRO A 50 -14.86 6.91 2.82
C PRO A 50 -15.31 7.91 1.75
N GLU A 51 -15.15 7.54 0.49
CA GLU A 51 -15.55 8.35 -0.66
C GLU A 51 -16.92 7.93 -1.21
N ARG A 52 -17.54 8.83 -1.97
CA ARG A 52 -18.84 8.58 -2.65
C ARG A 52 -18.71 7.75 -3.94
N PHE A 53 -17.50 7.32 -4.26
CA PHE A 53 -17.16 6.52 -5.43
C PHE A 53 -16.31 5.32 -5.01
N PRO A 54 -16.34 4.21 -5.77
CA PRO A 54 -15.56 3.03 -5.45
C PRO A 54 -14.05 3.34 -5.53
N LEU A 55 -13.27 2.73 -4.64
CA LEU A 55 -11.82 2.91 -4.57
C LEU A 55 -11.09 1.60 -4.86
N ARG A 56 -9.86 1.70 -5.39
CA ARG A 56 -8.91 0.59 -5.50
C ARG A 56 -7.78 0.83 -4.52
N LEU A 57 -7.63 -0.10 -3.57
CA LEU A 57 -6.56 -0.09 -2.58
C LEU A 57 -5.31 -0.73 -3.16
N TYR A 58 -4.23 0.04 -3.19
CA TYR A 58 -2.88 -0.41 -3.50
C TYR A 58 -1.94 -0.19 -2.31
N LEU A 59 -1.01 -1.12 -2.13
CA LEU A 59 0.04 -1.08 -1.12
C LEU A 59 1.40 -1.24 -1.80
N GLY A 60 2.41 -0.58 -1.27
CA GLY A 60 3.79 -0.89 -1.62
C GLY A 60 4.77 -0.32 -0.61
N PHE A 61 6.05 -0.52 -0.92
CA PHE A 61 7.15 -0.06 -0.08
C PHE A 61 7.99 0.94 -0.83
N TYR A 62 8.46 1.95 -0.12
CA TYR A 62 9.40 2.92 -0.62
C TYR A 62 10.59 3.10 0.33
N SER A 63 11.74 3.43 -0.23
CA SER A 63 12.93 3.87 0.51
C SER A 63 13.35 5.23 -0.06
N GLN A 64 14.56 5.70 0.25
CA GLN A 64 15.04 7.06 -0.06
C GLN A 64 14.50 7.63 -1.40
N GLY A 65 13.91 8.83 -1.31
CA GLY A 65 13.24 9.48 -2.44
C GLY A 65 11.99 8.73 -2.87
N GLU A 66 11.90 8.41 -4.16
CA GLU A 66 10.76 7.70 -4.75
C GLU A 66 11.08 6.25 -5.13
N THR A 67 12.17 5.69 -4.57
CA THR A 67 12.58 4.31 -4.87
C THR A 67 11.54 3.35 -4.34
N ARG A 68 10.85 2.62 -5.22
CA ARG A 68 9.85 1.61 -4.85
C ARG A 68 10.46 0.22 -4.82
N LEU A 69 10.06 -0.59 -3.84
CA LEU A 69 10.45 -2.00 -3.77
C LEU A 69 9.86 -2.74 -4.97
N HIS A 70 10.72 -3.39 -5.75
CA HIS A 70 10.27 -4.15 -6.91
C HIS A 70 9.45 -5.39 -6.48
N LEU A 71 8.48 -5.75 -7.32
CA LEU A 71 7.62 -6.93 -7.13
C LEU A 71 8.12 -8.02 -8.09
N ASP A 72 8.97 -8.92 -7.58
CA ASP A 72 9.85 -9.74 -8.43
C ASP A 72 9.37 -11.19 -8.70
N SER A 73 8.17 -11.66 -8.28
CA SER A 73 7.86 -13.10 -8.36
C SER A 73 6.38 -13.55 -8.51
N PRO A 74 6.14 -14.79 -9.01
CA PRO A 74 4.84 -15.32 -9.47
C PRO A 74 3.93 -15.79 -8.32
N GLY A 75 2.61 -15.74 -8.53
CA GLY A 75 1.58 -15.96 -7.48
C GLY A 75 0.69 -14.73 -7.23
N ARG A 76 1.07 -13.61 -7.85
CA ARG A 76 0.37 -12.35 -8.10
C ARG A 76 -0.96 -12.16 -7.36
N GLY A 77 -0.89 -11.46 -6.22
CA GLY A 77 -1.80 -10.34 -6.10
C GLY A 77 -1.63 -9.45 -7.34
N LYS A 78 -2.73 -8.93 -7.90
CA LYS A 78 -2.67 -8.07 -9.08
C LYS A 78 -1.75 -6.89 -8.77
N ASP A 79 -0.98 -6.42 -9.73
CA ASP A 79 -0.23 -5.18 -9.64
C ASP A 79 -0.60 -4.28 -10.82
N ASP A 80 -0.14 -3.04 -10.77
CA ASP A 80 -0.44 -2.01 -11.78
C ASP A 80 0.78 -1.62 -12.64
N GLY A 81 1.87 -2.40 -12.59
CA GLY A 81 3.12 -2.08 -13.26
C GLY A 81 3.90 -0.92 -12.63
N ALA A 82 3.44 -0.32 -11.54
CA ALA A 82 4.09 0.80 -10.84
C ALA A 82 4.67 0.39 -9.48
N HIS A 83 5.00 -0.90 -9.32
CA HIS A 83 5.49 -1.51 -8.08
C HIS A 83 4.50 -1.35 -6.90
N ARG A 84 3.19 -1.43 -7.19
CA ARG A 84 2.13 -1.41 -6.17
C ARG A 84 1.29 -2.68 -6.26
N LEU A 85 1.13 -3.35 -5.12
CA LEU A 85 0.25 -4.49 -4.97
C LEU A 85 -1.20 -4.01 -4.86
N PHE A 86 -2.08 -4.49 -5.72
CA PHE A 86 -3.53 -4.35 -5.57
C PHE A 86 -4.01 -5.28 -4.44
N VAL A 87 -4.54 -4.65 -3.40
CA VAL A 87 -5.02 -5.34 -2.20
C VAL A 87 -6.51 -5.64 -2.31
N ALA A 88 -7.33 -4.64 -2.66
CA ALA A 88 -8.78 -4.78 -2.68
C ALA A 88 -9.48 -3.71 -3.54
N ALA A 89 -10.69 -4.04 -4.00
CA ALA A 89 -11.67 -3.05 -4.43
C ALA A 89 -12.58 -2.71 -3.24
N LEU A 90 -12.70 -1.43 -2.92
CA LEU A 90 -13.55 -0.92 -1.86
C LEU A 90 -14.81 -0.33 -2.51
N PRO A 91 -15.99 -0.94 -2.33
CA PRO A 91 -17.23 -0.39 -2.84
C PRO A 91 -17.58 0.90 -2.10
N VAL A 92 -18.51 1.68 -2.68
CA VAL A 92 -19.10 2.83 -1.98
C VAL A 92 -19.79 2.33 -0.72
N GLN A 93 -19.50 2.98 0.40
CA GLN A 93 -20.18 2.72 1.66
C GLN A 93 -21.54 3.43 1.61
N GLN A 94 -22.62 2.64 1.56
CA GLN A 94 -24.01 3.15 1.59
C GLN A 94 -24.42 3.59 2.99
#